data_AF-A0A379TJM0-F1
#
_entry.id   AF-A0A379TJM0-F1
#
_cell.length_a   1.000
_cell.length_b   1.000
_cell.length_c   1.000
_cell.angle_alpha   90.00
_cell.angle_beta   90.00
_cell.angle_gamma   90.00
#
_symmetry.space_group_name_H-M   'P 1'
#
loop_
_entity.id
_entity.type
_entity.pdbx_description
1 polymer ?
#
loop_
_entity_poly.entity_id
_entity_poly.type
_entity_poly.pdbx_seq_one_letter_code
_entity_poly.pdbx_strand_id
1 'polypeptide(L)'
;MKLLKTANLPNFLVLRESLPKIGRMHKALLNYCQYSSRYQRYLNGENPNTFNPAFSSGSIMDIGYYCLASAIVLWGEPRSVQASANLLESGVDAHGVVVMDYGDFSVTLQHSKVSDSVLASEIQGEAGSLVIEKLSECQKVCFAPRGALMQDLTQPQHINTMLYEAEAFARLIETHAVEHPGLSLSRATAKWLTEIRRQTGVIFPADDMTHPLPA
;
A
#
# COMPACT_ATOMS: atom_id res chain seq x y z
N MET A 1 15.51 -0.78 7.79
CA MET A 1 15.10 -1.29 6.46
C MET A 1 13.75 -1.96 6.60
N LYS A 2 12.75 -1.51 5.85
CA LYS A 2 11.41 -2.14 5.84
C LYS A 2 11.17 -2.67 4.44
N LEU A 3 11.20 -3.99 4.25
CA LEU A 3 10.69 -4.55 3.01
C LEU A 3 9.15 -4.48 3.06
N LEU A 4 8.54 -4.40 1.88
CA LEU A 4 7.11 -4.60 1.76
C LEU A 4 6.89 -6.11 1.65
N LYS A 5 6.33 -6.75 2.68
CA LYS A 5 5.94 -8.17 2.67
C LYS A 5 5.29 -8.55 1.33
N THR A 6 4.31 -7.74 0.90
CA THR A 6 3.54 -7.93 -0.33
C THR A 6 4.41 -8.11 -1.57
N ALA A 7 5.52 -7.38 -1.69
CA ALA A 7 6.40 -7.43 -2.86
C ALA A 7 7.11 -8.79 -3.05
N ASN A 8 7.20 -9.59 -1.98
CA ASN A 8 7.85 -10.90 -2.01
C ASN A 8 6.86 -12.07 -2.15
N LEU A 9 5.55 -11.79 -2.21
CA LEU A 9 4.53 -12.82 -2.29
C LEU A 9 4.47 -13.43 -3.70
N PRO A 10 4.37 -14.77 -3.85
CA PRO A 10 4.29 -15.42 -5.17
C PRO A 10 3.21 -14.82 -6.09
N ASN A 11 2.04 -14.51 -5.54
CA ASN A 11 0.96 -13.91 -6.32
C ASN A 11 1.27 -12.47 -6.75
N PHE A 12 2.01 -11.71 -5.94
CA PHE A 12 2.43 -10.37 -6.35
C PHE A 12 3.51 -10.41 -7.44
N LEU A 13 4.38 -11.43 -7.42
CA LEU A 13 5.34 -11.67 -8.50
C LEU A 13 4.61 -12.01 -9.81
N VAL A 14 3.63 -12.93 -9.78
CA VAL A 14 2.81 -13.28 -10.95
C VAL A 14 1.98 -12.10 -11.45
N LEU A 15 1.45 -11.27 -10.54
CA LEU A 15 0.78 -10.02 -10.90
C LEU A 15 1.71 -9.12 -11.73
N ARG A 16 2.93 -8.89 -11.25
CA ARG A 16 3.92 -8.04 -11.92
C ARG A 16 4.31 -8.61 -13.29
N GLU A 17 4.54 -9.91 -13.37
CA GLU A 17 4.85 -10.60 -14.64
C GLU A 17 3.68 -10.59 -15.62
N SER A 18 2.45 -10.46 -15.13
CA SER A 18 1.23 -10.43 -15.94
C SER A 18 0.84 -9.03 -16.41
N LEU A 19 1.48 -7.96 -15.92
CA LEU A 19 1.20 -6.58 -16.35
C LEU A 19 1.22 -6.40 -17.88
N PRO A 20 2.13 -7.00 -18.67
CA PRO A 20 2.09 -6.87 -20.12
C PRO A 20 0.81 -7.43 -20.77
N LYS A 21 0.09 -8.34 -20.11
CA LYS A 21 -1.14 -8.96 -20.65
C LYS A 21 -2.29 -7.98 -20.80
N ILE A 22 -2.33 -6.89 -20.00
CA ILE A 22 -3.41 -5.89 -20.07
C ILE A 22 -3.23 -4.88 -21.21
N GLY A 23 -2.13 -4.96 -21.99
CA GLY A 23 -1.84 -4.00 -23.04
C GLY A 23 -1.51 -2.61 -22.48
N ARG A 24 -1.87 -1.55 -23.20
CA ARG A 24 -1.67 -0.18 -22.70
C ARG A 24 -2.51 0.06 -21.45
N MET A 25 -1.84 0.34 -20.33
CA MET A 25 -2.48 0.64 -19.06
C MET A 25 -3.11 2.04 -19.08
N HIS A 26 -4.25 2.20 -18.39
CA HIS A 26 -4.92 3.50 -18.22
C HIS A 26 -5.16 3.86 -16.77
N LYS A 27 -5.56 2.89 -15.93
CA LYS A 27 -5.93 3.15 -14.53
C LYS A 27 -5.59 1.96 -13.64
N ALA A 28 -5.36 2.24 -12.36
CA ALA A 28 -5.45 1.22 -11.32
C ALA A 28 -6.20 1.75 -10.10
N LEU A 29 -6.91 0.85 -9.42
CA LEU A 29 -7.48 1.04 -8.10
C LEU A 29 -6.79 0.07 -7.14
N LEU A 30 -6.11 0.59 -6.13
CA LEU A 30 -5.52 -0.20 -5.05
C LEU A 30 -6.32 0.08 -3.77
N ASN A 31 -7.07 -0.92 -3.32
CA ASN A 31 -8.01 -0.79 -2.20
C ASN A 31 -7.53 -1.58 -0.98
N TYR A 32 -7.51 -0.91 0.17
CA TYR A 32 -7.43 -1.55 1.48
C TYR A 32 -8.26 -0.77 2.50
N CYS A 33 -9.55 -1.11 2.58
CA CYS A 33 -10.48 -0.60 3.58
C CYS A 33 -10.94 -1.76 4.48
N GLN A 34 -10.64 -1.67 5.77
CA GLN A 34 -11.01 -2.67 6.77
C GLN A 34 -11.39 -1.98 8.07
N TYR A 35 -12.57 -2.29 8.59
CA TYR A 35 -13.03 -1.79 9.87
C TYR A 35 -12.11 -2.30 10.97
N SER A 36 -11.43 -1.39 11.66
CA SER A 36 -10.49 -1.76 12.69
C SER A 36 -11.22 -2.31 13.91
N SER A 37 -10.78 -3.46 14.41
CA SER A 37 -11.23 -3.99 15.71
C SER A 37 -10.97 -3.04 16.88
N ARG A 38 -10.08 -2.04 16.70
CA ARG A 38 -9.79 -0.99 17.68
C ARG A 38 -10.70 0.23 17.55
N TYR A 39 -11.50 0.35 16.49
CA TYR A 39 -12.29 1.56 16.26
C TYR A 39 -13.45 1.67 17.26
N GLN A 40 -14.09 0.55 17.64
CA GLN A 40 -15.10 0.58 18.68
C GLN A 40 -14.54 1.09 20.03
N ARG A 41 -13.31 0.71 20.38
CA ARG A 41 -12.64 1.21 21.59
C ARG A 41 -12.39 2.72 21.51
N TYR A 42 -11.98 3.20 20.34
CA TYR A 42 -11.84 4.65 20.09
C TYR A 42 -13.17 5.39 20.27
N LEU A 43 -14.28 4.87 19.71
CA LEU A 43 -15.61 5.44 19.88
C LEU A 43 -16.08 5.45 21.34
N ASN A 44 -15.62 4.49 22.15
CA ASN A 44 -15.88 4.43 23.59
C ASN A 44 -15.03 5.42 24.41
N GLY A 45 -14.23 6.28 23.76
CA GLY A 45 -13.37 7.27 24.40
C GLY A 45 -11.98 6.76 24.81
N GLU A 46 -11.61 5.54 24.43
CA GLU A 46 -10.24 5.06 24.61
C GLU A 46 -9.29 5.65 23.54
N ASN A 47 -7.98 5.59 23.79
CA ASN A 47 -6.97 6.10 22.86
C ASN A 47 -6.04 4.98 22.34
N PRO A 48 -6.54 4.03 21.54
CA PRO A 48 -5.72 2.93 21.02
C PRO A 48 -4.62 3.44 20.07
N ASN A 49 -3.45 2.80 20.09
CA ASN A 49 -2.26 3.24 19.32
C ASN A 49 -2.54 3.52 17.84
N THR A 50 -3.41 2.73 17.21
CA THR A 50 -3.79 2.89 15.79
C THR A 50 -4.47 4.21 15.46
N PHE A 51 -5.11 4.85 16.44
CA PHE A 51 -5.78 6.14 16.29
C PHE A 51 -5.09 7.26 17.10
N ASN A 52 -3.89 7.00 17.61
CA ASN A 52 -3.14 7.93 18.45
C ASN A 52 -1.94 8.51 17.68
N PRO A 53 -1.85 9.83 17.47
CA PRO A 53 -0.76 10.46 16.72
C PRO A 53 0.62 10.26 17.37
N ALA A 54 0.69 10.02 18.68
CA ALA A 54 1.95 9.72 19.36
C ALA A 54 2.63 8.43 18.86
N PHE A 55 1.86 7.53 18.23
CA PHE A 55 2.37 6.30 17.62
C PHE A 55 2.51 6.39 16.10
N SER A 56 2.43 7.60 15.52
CA SER A 56 2.60 7.84 14.08
C SER A 56 1.72 6.95 13.18
N SER A 57 0.47 6.74 13.62
CA SER A 57 -0.48 5.85 12.95
C SER A 57 -1.58 6.65 12.23
N GLY A 58 -2.67 5.99 11.85
CA GLY A 58 -3.67 6.51 10.91
C GLY A 58 -3.83 5.58 9.72
N SER A 59 -4.90 5.76 8.96
CA SER A 59 -5.26 4.82 7.90
C SER A 59 -4.24 4.74 6.77
N ILE A 60 -3.65 5.87 6.37
CA ILE A 60 -2.61 5.93 5.34
C ILE A 60 -1.30 5.29 5.82
N MET A 61 -0.93 5.45 7.09
CA MET A 61 0.32 4.93 7.65
C MET A 61 0.25 3.43 7.95
N ASP A 62 -0.93 2.92 8.32
CA ASP A 62 -1.11 1.52 8.73
C ASP A 62 -1.43 0.63 7.53
N ILE A 63 -2.58 0.85 6.88
CA ILE A 63 -3.08 -0.03 5.81
C ILE A 63 -2.92 0.59 4.41
N GLY A 64 -3.05 1.91 4.27
CA GLY A 64 -2.79 2.62 3.01
C GLY A 64 -1.34 2.50 2.56
N TYR A 65 -0.42 2.24 3.49
CA TYR A 65 0.98 1.90 3.23
C TYR A 65 1.10 0.77 2.20
N TYR A 66 0.30 -0.29 2.31
CA TYR A 66 0.37 -1.41 1.39
C TYR A 66 -0.05 -1.00 -0.03
N CYS A 67 -1.05 -0.14 -0.17
CA CYS A 67 -1.49 0.38 -1.46
C CYS A 67 -0.39 1.26 -2.10
N LEU A 68 0.13 2.22 -1.34
CA LEU A 68 1.17 3.13 -1.82
C LEU A 68 2.46 2.39 -2.18
N ALA A 69 2.94 1.53 -1.28
CA ALA A 69 4.16 0.78 -1.51
C ALA A 69 4.00 -0.18 -2.70
N SER A 70 2.82 -0.81 -2.87
CA SER A 70 2.56 -1.66 -4.05
C SER A 70 2.61 -0.86 -5.35
N ALA A 71 2.03 0.35 -5.39
CA ALA A 71 2.14 1.22 -6.56
C ALA A 71 3.60 1.56 -6.88
N ILE A 72 4.40 1.91 -5.87
CA ILE A 72 5.82 2.24 -6.05
C ILE A 72 6.63 1.02 -6.49
N VAL A 73 6.32 -0.18 -6.00
CA VAL A 73 6.99 -1.41 -6.46
C VAL A 73 6.65 -1.73 -7.92
N LEU A 74 5.39 -1.53 -8.34
CA LEU A 74 4.96 -1.87 -9.70
C LEU A 74 5.43 -0.84 -10.73
N TRP A 75 5.43 0.45 -10.40
CA TRP A 75 5.59 1.53 -11.37
C TRP A 75 6.63 2.59 -10.99
N GLY A 76 7.29 2.48 -9.84
CA GLY A 76 8.22 3.49 -9.33
C GLY A 76 7.51 4.71 -8.73
N GLU A 77 8.24 5.81 -8.59
CA GLU A 77 7.68 7.04 -8.04
C GLU A 77 6.70 7.71 -9.01
N PRO A 78 5.53 8.19 -8.54
CA PRO A 78 4.64 9.01 -9.36
C PRO A 78 5.26 10.38 -9.66
N ARG A 79 4.72 11.07 -10.66
CA ARG A 79 5.04 12.48 -10.98
C ARG A 79 4.45 13.42 -9.94
N SER A 80 3.22 13.15 -9.49
CA SER A 80 2.53 13.92 -8.47
C SER A 80 1.47 13.08 -7.73
N VAL A 81 1.02 13.56 -6.58
CA VAL A 81 -0.09 12.97 -5.82
C VAL A 81 -1.09 14.05 -5.43
N GLN A 82 -2.37 13.69 -5.40
CA GLN A 82 -3.45 14.48 -4.82
C GLN A 82 -4.15 13.61 -3.77
N ALA A 83 -4.18 14.06 -2.52
CA ALA A 83 -4.71 13.31 -1.40
C ALA A 83 -5.82 14.08 -0.66
N SER A 84 -6.83 13.33 -0.22
CA SER A 84 -7.89 13.82 0.65
C SER A 84 -8.20 12.77 1.71
N ALA A 85 -8.42 13.19 2.95
CA ALA A 85 -8.75 12.29 4.04
C ALA A 85 -9.72 12.93 5.03
N ASN A 86 -10.44 12.09 5.76
CA ASN A 86 -11.23 12.49 6.91
C ASN A 86 -10.44 12.16 8.16
N LEU A 87 -10.15 13.18 8.97
CA LEU A 87 -9.42 13.04 10.22
C LEU A 87 -10.39 12.71 11.36
N LEU A 88 -9.92 11.90 12.30
CA LEU A 88 -10.53 11.75 13.61
C LEU A 88 -10.21 12.96 14.49
N GLU A 89 -10.94 13.10 15.59
CA GLU A 89 -10.67 14.14 16.60
C GLU A 89 -9.23 14.05 17.15
N SER A 90 -8.65 12.85 17.21
CA SER A 90 -7.25 12.66 17.60
C SER A 90 -6.22 13.24 16.60
N GLY A 91 -6.64 13.67 15.41
CA GLY A 91 -5.78 14.29 14.39
C GLY A 91 -5.17 13.32 13.37
N VAL A 92 -5.36 12.00 13.53
CA VAL A 92 -4.96 11.02 12.50
C VAL A 92 -6.10 10.80 11.50
N ASP A 93 -5.77 10.36 10.29
CA ASP A 93 -6.76 10.03 9.27
C ASP A 93 -7.48 8.71 9.59
N ALA A 94 -8.82 8.74 9.54
CA ALA A 94 -9.67 7.55 9.65
C ALA A 94 -9.77 6.80 8.32
N HIS A 95 -9.91 7.54 7.22
CA HIS A 95 -9.95 7.04 5.85
C HIS A 95 -9.60 8.15 4.86
N GLY A 96 -9.28 7.76 3.63
CA GLY A 96 -8.95 8.71 2.57
C GLY A 96 -8.79 8.07 1.20
N VAL A 97 -8.51 8.95 0.24
CA VAL A 97 -8.22 8.62 -1.15
C VAL A 97 -6.97 9.38 -1.58
N VAL A 98 -6.11 8.69 -2.32
CA VAL A 98 -4.93 9.29 -2.94
C VAL A 98 -4.96 8.98 -4.43
N VAL A 99 -4.82 10.00 -5.28
CA VAL A 99 -4.67 9.84 -6.72
C VAL A 99 -3.21 10.14 -7.08
N MET A 100 -2.54 9.15 -7.65
CA MET A 100 -1.14 9.23 -8.09
C MET A 100 -1.09 9.34 -9.61
N ASP A 101 -0.40 10.36 -10.10
CA ASP A 101 -0.18 10.60 -11.53
C ASP A 101 1.13 9.96 -12.01
N TYR A 102 1.06 9.11 -13.02
CA TYR A 102 2.23 8.52 -13.70
C TYR A 102 2.40 9.06 -15.13
N GLY A 103 1.59 10.03 -15.55
CA GLY A 103 1.58 10.60 -16.90
C GLY A 103 0.56 9.92 -17.81
N ASP A 104 0.88 8.73 -18.31
CA ASP A 104 0.00 8.03 -19.26
C ASP A 104 -1.17 7.30 -18.58
N PHE A 105 -1.07 7.09 -17.26
CA PHE A 105 -2.08 6.43 -16.44
C PHE A 105 -2.10 7.01 -15.02
N SER A 106 -3.18 6.73 -14.29
CA SER A 106 -3.35 7.16 -12.90
C SER A 106 -3.63 5.98 -11.98
N VAL A 107 -3.15 6.04 -10.74
CA VAL A 107 -3.42 5.05 -9.70
C VAL A 107 -4.21 5.70 -8.57
N THR A 108 -5.35 5.13 -8.21
CA THR A 108 -6.15 5.58 -7.05
C THR A 108 -5.95 4.61 -5.90
N LEU A 109 -5.57 5.12 -4.74
CA LEU A 109 -5.49 4.37 -3.49
C LEU A 109 -6.74 4.67 -2.66
N GLN A 110 -7.41 3.63 -2.16
CA GLN A 110 -8.48 3.74 -1.18
C GLN A 110 -8.03 3.08 0.12
N HIS A 111 -8.11 3.82 1.22
CA HIS A 111 -7.73 3.31 2.54
C HIS A 111 -8.74 3.73 3.60
N SER A 112 -9.09 2.82 4.50
CA SER A 112 -10.02 3.11 5.60
C SER A 112 -9.86 2.16 6.78
N LYS A 113 -9.82 2.72 7.97
CA LYS A 113 -9.84 1.98 9.25
C LYS A 113 -11.19 1.99 9.96
N VAL A 114 -12.17 2.67 9.37
CA VAL A 114 -13.49 2.91 9.97
C VAL A 114 -14.63 2.38 9.09
N SER A 115 -14.28 1.73 7.98
CA SER A 115 -15.21 1.05 7.07
C SER A 115 -14.54 -0.16 6.44
N ASP A 116 -15.35 -1.15 6.11
CA ASP A 116 -14.95 -2.30 5.30
C ASP A 116 -15.23 -2.04 3.81
N SER A 117 -14.40 -2.63 2.96
CA SER A 117 -14.69 -2.73 1.53
C SER A 117 -14.53 -4.17 1.07
N VAL A 118 -15.47 -4.60 0.23
CA VAL A 118 -15.41 -5.89 -0.50
C VAL A 118 -14.79 -5.73 -1.89
N LEU A 119 -14.39 -4.51 -2.27
CA LEU A 119 -13.80 -4.25 -3.57
C LEU A 119 -12.41 -4.90 -3.68
N ALA A 120 -12.19 -5.63 -4.77
CA ALA A 120 -10.86 -6.02 -5.18
C ALA A 120 -10.06 -4.79 -5.65
N SER A 121 -8.74 -4.91 -5.61
CA SER A 121 -7.90 -4.00 -6.37
C SER A 121 -7.93 -4.39 -7.85
N GLU A 122 -7.77 -3.43 -8.75
CA GLU A 122 -7.84 -3.69 -10.19
C GLU A 122 -6.82 -2.82 -10.95
N ILE A 123 -6.17 -3.41 -11.95
CA ILE A 123 -5.26 -2.73 -12.88
C ILE A 123 -5.86 -2.89 -14.28
N GLN A 124 -6.16 -1.77 -14.94
CA GLN A 124 -6.96 -1.73 -16.17
C GLN A 124 -6.11 -1.27 -17.36
N GLY A 125 -6.19 -2.01 -18.46
CA GLY A 125 -5.59 -1.64 -19.73
C GLY A 125 -6.49 -2.00 -20.92
N GLU A 126 -6.01 -1.69 -22.11
CA GLU A 126 -6.77 -1.91 -23.35
C GLU A 126 -7.17 -3.37 -23.55
N ALA A 127 -6.32 -4.35 -23.23
CA ALA A 127 -6.57 -5.76 -23.48
C ALA A 127 -7.36 -6.49 -22.37
N GLY A 128 -7.63 -5.82 -21.25
CA GLY A 128 -8.34 -6.41 -20.11
C GLY A 128 -7.91 -5.80 -18.78
N SER A 129 -8.25 -6.46 -17.68
CA SER A 129 -7.84 -6.06 -16.33
C SER A 129 -7.23 -7.19 -15.52
N LEU A 130 -6.34 -6.83 -14.59
CA LEU A 130 -5.85 -7.71 -13.53
C LEU A 130 -6.61 -7.37 -12.26
N VAL A 131 -7.27 -8.37 -11.67
CA VAL A 131 -8.07 -8.23 -10.45
C VAL A 131 -7.32 -8.92 -9.31
N ILE A 132 -7.14 -8.21 -8.20
CA ILE A 132 -6.34 -8.63 -7.05
C ILE A 132 -7.20 -8.62 -5.79
N GLU A 133 -7.35 -9.79 -5.17
CA GLU A 133 -8.05 -9.93 -3.90
C GLU A 133 -7.08 -9.69 -2.73
N LYS A 134 -7.50 -8.83 -1.79
CA LYS A 134 -6.74 -8.45 -0.58
C LYS A 134 -5.27 -8.12 -0.88
N LEU A 135 -5.03 -6.98 -1.53
CA LEU A 135 -3.72 -6.56 -2.03
C LEU A 135 -2.56 -6.77 -1.04
N SER A 136 -2.74 -6.47 0.25
CA SER A 136 -1.71 -6.63 1.28
C SER A 136 -1.17 -8.06 1.42
N GLU A 137 -2.00 -9.05 1.12
CA GLU A 137 -1.67 -10.49 1.13
C GLU A 137 -1.69 -11.12 -0.27
N CYS A 138 -2.13 -10.35 -1.28
CA CYS A 138 -2.27 -10.77 -2.66
C CYS A 138 -2.87 -12.19 -2.74
N GLN A 139 -4.03 -12.41 -2.13
CA GLN A 139 -4.57 -13.76 -1.92
C GLN A 139 -4.97 -14.43 -3.24
N LYS A 140 -5.48 -13.64 -4.18
CA LYS A 140 -5.93 -14.10 -5.49
C LYS A 140 -5.55 -13.09 -6.57
N VAL A 141 -5.13 -13.58 -7.73
CA VAL A 141 -4.88 -12.75 -8.92
C VAL A 141 -5.60 -13.37 -10.10
N CYS A 142 -6.47 -12.60 -10.73
CA CYS A 142 -7.17 -13.00 -11.95
C CYS A 142 -6.83 -12.04 -13.09
N PHE A 143 -6.75 -12.56 -14.31
CA PHE A 143 -6.75 -11.76 -15.53
C PHE A 143 -8.12 -11.87 -16.20
N ALA A 144 -8.79 -10.74 -16.40
CA ALA A 144 -10.03 -10.61 -17.14
C ALA A 144 -9.73 -10.05 -18.55
N PRO A 145 -9.44 -10.91 -19.54
CA PRO A 145 -9.24 -10.47 -20.91
C PRO A 145 -10.51 -9.87 -21.50
N ARG A 146 -10.37 -8.90 -22.41
CA ARG A 146 -11.49 -8.34 -23.16
C ARG A 146 -12.14 -9.39 -24.05
N GLY A 147 -13.43 -9.64 -23.83
CA GLY A 147 -14.24 -10.55 -24.66
C GLY A 147 -13.98 -12.04 -24.41
N ALA A 148 -13.27 -12.40 -23.34
CA ALA A 148 -13.03 -13.79 -22.96
C ALA A 148 -13.25 -14.00 -21.46
N LEU A 149 -13.30 -15.27 -21.05
CA LEU A 149 -13.51 -15.64 -19.65
C LEU A 149 -12.30 -15.25 -18.79
N MET A 150 -12.59 -14.89 -17.54
CA MET A 150 -11.58 -14.58 -16.54
C MET A 150 -10.70 -15.81 -16.28
N GLN A 151 -9.39 -15.57 -16.19
CA GLN A 151 -8.35 -16.57 -15.98
C GLN A 151 -7.80 -16.40 -14.56
N ASP A 152 -7.84 -17.47 -13.77
CA ASP A 152 -7.18 -17.48 -12.47
C ASP A 152 -5.67 -17.68 -12.65
N LEU A 153 -4.88 -16.73 -12.16
CA LEU A 153 -3.42 -16.76 -12.22
C LEU A 153 -2.79 -17.08 -10.86
N THR A 154 -3.62 -17.33 -9.85
CA THR A 154 -3.20 -17.51 -8.46
C THR A 154 -2.26 -18.70 -8.33
N GLN A 155 -1.14 -18.44 -7.66
CA GLN A 155 -0.16 -19.43 -7.25
C GLN A 155 -0.42 -19.88 -5.82
N PRO A 156 -0.04 -21.12 -5.48
CA PRO A 156 0.01 -21.56 -4.09
C PRO A 156 0.90 -20.63 -3.27
N GLN A 157 0.43 -20.25 -2.08
CA GLN A 157 1.21 -19.48 -1.12
C GLN A 157 1.17 -20.16 0.25
N HIS A 158 2.29 -20.11 0.97
CA HIS A 158 2.35 -20.50 2.37
C HIS A 158 1.41 -19.65 3.24
N ILE A 159 0.76 -20.30 4.21
CA ILE A 159 -0.24 -19.67 5.10
C ILE A 159 0.33 -18.48 5.87
N ASN A 160 1.59 -18.57 6.29
CA ASN A 160 2.32 -17.45 6.87
C ASN A 160 2.99 -16.66 5.76
N THR A 161 2.35 -15.57 5.34
CA THR A 161 2.83 -14.66 4.30
C THR A 161 4.13 -13.93 4.65
N MET A 162 4.53 -13.88 5.93
CA MET A 162 5.81 -13.27 6.33
C MET A 162 7.02 -14.14 5.99
N LEU A 163 6.80 -15.43 5.67
CA LEU A 163 7.87 -16.36 5.29
C LEU A 163 8.76 -15.80 4.18
N TYR A 164 8.14 -15.30 3.10
CA TYR A 164 8.86 -14.84 1.91
C TYR A 164 9.74 -13.62 2.17
N GLU A 165 9.28 -12.71 3.01
CA GLU A 165 10.06 -11.54 3.41
C GLU A 165 11.21 -11.96 4.33
N ALA A 166 10.97 -12.86 5.28
CA ALA A 166 12.02 -13.39 6.15
C ALA A 166 13.12 -14.11 5.34
N GLU A 167 12.75 -14.91 4.34
CA GLU A 167 13.69 -15.54 3.42
C GLU A 167 14.45 -14.50 2.58
N ALA A 168 13.79 -13.43 2.14
CA ALA A 168 14.46 -12.34 1.43
C ALA A 168 15.51 -11.64 2.31
N PHE A 169 15.18 -11.38 3.58
CA PHE A 169 16.13 -10.84 4.55
C PHE A 169 17.30 -11.80 4.80
N ALA A 170 17.03 -13.09 5.00
CA ALA A 170 18.07 -14.10 5.20
C ALA A 170 19.07 -14.11 4.03
N ARG A 171 18.57 -14.11 2.78
CA ARG A 171 19.42 -14.03 1.58
C ARG A 171 20.30 -12.77 1.55
N LEU A 172 19.75 -11.61 1.93
CA LEU A 172 20.53 -10.36 1.97
C LEU A 172 21.66 -10.43 3.00
N ILE A 173 21.40 -11.04 4.16
CA ILE A 173 22.41 -11.24 5.22
C ILE A 173 23.49 -12.21 4.73
N GLU A 174 23.11 -13.37 4.19
CA GLU A 174 24.04 -14.39 3.68
C GLU A 174 24.96 -13.84 2.60
N THR A 175 24.41 -13.03 1.69
CA THR A 175 25.15 -12.40 0.59
C THR A 175 25.87 -11.11 0.97
N HIS A 176 25.76 -10.67 2.23
CA HIS A 176 26.31 -9.40 2.71
C HIS A 176 25.88 -8.19 1.85
N ALA A 177 24.68 -8.25 1.27
CA ALA A 177 24.15 -7.24 0.39
C ALA A 177 23.53 -6.09 1.19
N VAL A 178 24.37 -5.13 1.58
CA VAL A 178 23.95 -3.91 2.29
C VAL A 178 23.21 -2.96 1.36
N GLU A 179 23.70 -2.80 0.13
CA GLU A 179 23.04 -2.01 -0.91
C GLU A 179 22.10 -2.91 -1.71
N HIS A 180 20.79 -2.66 -1.60
CA HIS A 180 19.78 -3.44 -2.31
C HIS A 180 18.55 -2.57 -2.63
N PRO A 181 17.71 -2.97 -3.60
CA PRO A 181 16.59 -2.14 -4.08
C PRO A 181 15.54 -1.76 -3.03
N GLY A 182 15.47 -2.50 -1.92
CA GLY A 182 14.53 -2.24 -0.82
C GLY A 182 14.81 -0.94 -0.06
N LEU A 183 16.05 -0.43 -0.07
CA LEU A 183 16.39 0.86 0.51
C LEU A 183 15.72 2.00 -0.26
N SER A 184 15.89 2.02 -1.59
CA SER A 184 15.27 3.02 -2.47
C SER A 184 13.75 2.99 -2.37
N LEU A 185 13.14 1.80 -2.34
CA LEU A 185 11.70 1.63 -2.15
C LEU A 185 11.22 2.22 -0.80
N SER A 186 11.95 1.93 0.28
CA SER A 186 11.63 2.44 1.62
C SER A 186 11.64 3.97 1.63
N ARG A 187 12.70 4.57 1.05
CA ARG A 187 12.86 6.02 0.96
C ARG A 187 11.77 6.68 0.12
N ALA A 188 11.47 6.12 -1.05
CA ALA A 188 10.40 6.61 -1.93
C ALA A 188 9.03 6.56 -1.22
N THR A 189 8.71 5.43 -0.58
CA THR A 189 7.45 5.27 0.15
C THR A 189 7.34 6.27 1.30
N ALA A 190 8.41 6.45 2.10
CA ALA A 190 8.43 7.42 3.19
C ALA A 190 8.26 8.87 2.69
N LYS A 191 8.93 9.23 1.57
CA LYS A 191 8.77 10.53 0.91
C LYS A 191 7.31 10.79 0.53
N TRP A 192 6.66 9.85 -0.15
CA TRP A 192 5.28 10.03 -0.61
C TRP A 192 4.25 9.95 0.52
N LEU A 193 4.47 9.15 1.56
CA LEU A 193 3.66 9.20 2.79
C LEU A 193 3.73 10.58 3.44
N THR A 194 4.93 11.17 3.52
CA THR A 194 5.12 12.51 4.08
C THR A 194 4.37 13.55 3.27
N GLU A 195 4.44 13.49 1.94
CA GLU A 195 3.70 14.42 1.07
C GLU A 195 2.18 14.23 1.18
N ILE A 196 1.68 12.99 1.21
CA ILE A 196 0.25 12.70 1.40
C ILE A 196 -0.24 13.29 2.72
N ARG A 197 0.48 13.04 3.82
CA ARG A 197 0.14 13.57 5.14
C ARG A 197 0.16 15.09 5.19
N ARG A 198 1.13 15.72 4.52
CA ARG A 198 1.20 17.18 4.38
C ARG A 198 -0.06 17.73 3.69
N GLN A 199 -0.57 17.06 2.66
CA GLN A 199 -1.79 17.46 1.96
C GLN A 199 -3.06 17.24 2.80
N THR A 200 -3.12 16.18 3.61
CA THR A 200 -4.30 15.83 4.41
C THR A 200 -4.33 16.50 5.78
N GLY A 201 -3.26 17.18 6.20
CA GLY A 201 -3.17 17.85 7.49
C GLY A 201 -2.87 16.91 8.67
N VAL A 202 -2.46 15.67 8.41
CA VAL A 202 -2.06 14.73 9.46
C VAL A 202 -0.65 15.06 9.94
N ILE A 203 -0.53 15.52 11.19
CA ILE A 203 0.74 15.90 11.82
C ILE A 203 1.01 14.98 13.02
N PHE A 204 2.23 14.47 13.14
CA PHE A 204 2.67 13.67 14.27
C PHE A 204 3.63 14.48 15.15
N PRO A 205 3.76 14.14 16.44
CA PRO A 205 4.71 14.82 17.33
C PRO A 205 6.15 14.80 16.81
N ALA A 206 6.54 13.77 16.07
CA ALA A 206 7.88 13.65 15.48
C ALA A 206 8.15 14.61 14.30
N ASP A 207 7.12 15.26 13.76
CA ASP A 207 7.29 16.27 12.70
C ASP A 207 7.68 17.64 13.27
N ASP A 208 7.56 17.82 14.59
CA ASP A 208 7.97 19.03 15.29
C ASP A 208 9.50 19.04 15.45
N MET A 209 10.17 19.82 14.59
CA MET A 209 11.63 19.93 14.51
C MET A 209 12.27 20.71 15.68
N THR A 210 11.55 20.94 16.77
CA THR A 210 12.05 21.68 17.95
C THR A 210 13.12 20.90 18.74
N HIS A 211 13.32 19.62 18.47
CA HIS A 211 14.49 18.86 18.94
C HIS A 211 15.31 18.34 17.75
N PRO A 212 16.54 18.86 17.50
CA PRO A 212 17.43 18.25 16.52
C PRO A 212 17.75 16.81 16.93
N LEU A 213 17.77 15.91 15.95
CA LEU A 213 18.25 14.55 16.13
C LEU A 213 19.70 14.63 16.67
N PRO A 214 20.05 13.90 17.74
CA PRO A 214 21.44 13.79 18.15
C PRO A 214 22.24 13.20 16.98
N ALA A 215 23.37 13.85 16.70
CA ALA A 215 24.31 13.48 15.64
C ALA A 215 24.87 12.07 15.82
#